data_AF-U1X6X4-F1
#
_entry.id   AF-U1X6X4-F1
#
_cell.length_a   1.000
_cell.length_b   1.000
_cell.length_c   1.000
_cell.angle_alpha   90.00
_cell.angle_beta   90.00
_cell.angle_gamma   90.00
#
_symmetry.space_group_name_H-M   'P 1'
#
loop_
_entity.id
_entity.type
_entity.pdbx_description
1 polymer ?
#
loop_
_entity_poly.entity_id
_entity_poly.type
_entity_poly.pdbx_seq_one_letter_code
_entity_poly.pdbx_strand_id
1 'polypeptide(L)'
;KALIALLSSIFLVSGLCMDEAIANTEATKVSFAGKVNGDAMTFAYVDETGKHLLAFDLNPSDRPKRFTKVICSPGNVRSVKYVKYQKEGKHSNHRNAASNITQDAGAWFDVVNGKLKENESCLLNRKRCFQGKYISSL
;
A
#
# COMPACT_ATOMS: atom_id res chain seq x y z
N LYS A 1 56.19 -5.54 40.34
CA LYS A 1 55.64 -4.15 40.32
C LYS A 1 55.96 -3.56 38.96
N ALA A 2 54.94 -2.96 38.35
CA ALA A 2 54.81 -2.41 37.00
C ALA A 2 56.08 -1.95 36.24
N LEU A 3 56.12 -2.15 34.92
CA LEU A 3 55.77 -1.08 33.98
C LEU A 3 55.44 -1.60 32.58
N ILE A 4 54.36 -1.05 32.04
CA ILE A 4 53.81 -1.20 30.69
C ILE A 4 54.56 -0.23 29.77
N ALA A 5 54.86 -0.63 28.54
CA ALA A 5 55.11 0.30 27.45
C ALA A 5 54.51 -0.25 26.15
N LEU A 6 53.36 0.30 25.79
CA LEU A 6 52.71 0.21 24.49
C LEU A 6 53.60 0.83 23.41
N LEU A 7 53.74 0.16 22.28
CA LEU A 7 54.18 0.79 21.03
C LEU A 7 53.12 0.55 19.97
N SER A 8 52.26 1.55 19.83
CA SER A 8 51.26 1.74 18.80
C SER A 8 51.92 1.86 17.42
N SER A 9 51.70 0.87 16.57
CA SER A 9 52.07 0.90 15.16
C SER A 9 51.19 1.90 14.41
N ILE A 10 51.80 3.00 13.98
CA ILE A 10 51.21 4.01 13.12
C ILE A 10 51.06 3.40 11.73
N PHE A 11 49.84 2.99 11.35
CA PHE A 11 49.53 2.70 9.95
C PHE A 11 49.44 4.03 9.20
N LEU A 12 50.49 4.31 8.41
CA LEU A 12 50.47 5.25 7.29
C LEU A 12 49.44 4.75 6.26
N VAL A 13 48.20 5.24 6.36
CA VAL A 13 47.28 5.22 5.22
C VAL A 13 47.41 6.56 4.55
N SER A 14 48.19 6.57 3.46
CA SER A 14 48.22 7.62 2.47
C SER A 14 46.80 8.02 2.07
N GLY A 15 46.42 9.24 2.43
CA GLY A 15 45.19 9.87 1.97
C GLY A 15 45.23 10.01 0.45
N LEU A 16 44.49 9.15 -0.25
CA LEU A 16 43.94 9.52 -1.53
C LEU A 16 42.83 10.53 -1.22
N CYS A 17 43.11 11.80 -1.48
CA CYS A 17 42.07 12.82 -1.61
C CYS A 17 41.19 12.38 -2.78
N MET A 18 40.11 11.66 -2.47
CA MET A 18 38.99 11.55 -3.39
C MET A 18 38.39 12.95 -3.42
N ASP A 19 38.66 13.67 -4.51
CA ASP A 19 37.92 14.86 -4.88
C ASP A 19 36.51 14.36 -5.19
N GLU A 20 35.65 14.33 -4.17
CA GLU A 20 34.25 14.02 -4.33
C GLU A 20 33.68 15.19 -5.12
N ALA A 21 33.69 15.05 -6.45
CA ALA A 21 32.93 15.90 -7.34
C ALA A 21 31.47 15.74 -6.90
N ILE A 22 31.02 16.63 -6.02
CA ILE A 22 29.62 16.82 -5.69
C ILE A 22 28.99 17.22 -7.02
N ALA A 23 28.51 16.23 -7.76
CA ALA A 23 27.67 16.43 -8.91
C ALA A 23 26.45 17.17 -8.36
N ASN A 24 26.49 18.50 -8.48
CA ASN A 24 25.40 19.41 -8.20
C ASN A 24 24.35 19.16 -9.29
N THR A 25 23.73 17.98 -9.20
CA THR A 25 22.57 17.63 -9.99
C THR A 25 21.49 18.49 -9.38
N GLU A 26 21.24 19.66 -9.98
CA GLU A 26 20.03 20.41 -9.70
C GLU A 26 18.88 19.42 -9.79
N ALA A 27 18.20 19.19 -8.65
CA ALA A 27 17.04 18.35 -8.60
C ALA A 27 16.03 18.93 -9.59
N THR A 28 15.94 18.30 -10.76
CA THR A 28 14.97 18.70 -11.78
C THR A 28 13.61 18.56 -11.13
N LYS A 29 12.96 19.71 -10.87
CA LYS A 29 11.62 19.74 -10.31
C LYS A 29 10.68 19.10 -11.32
N VAL A 30 10.48 17.79 -11.19
CA VAL A 30 9.53 17.07 -12.01
C VAL A 30 8.15 17.57 -11.60
N SER A 31 7.51 18.31 -12.50
CA SER A 31 6.12 18.71 -12.34
C SER A 31 5.29 17.43 -12.24
N PHE A 32 4.86 17.08 -11.02
CA PHE A 32 3.93 15.99 -10.81
C PHE A 32 2.56 16.47 -11.33
N ALA A 33 2.33 16.30 -12.63
CA ALA A 33 1.01 16.49 -13.25
C ALA A 33 0.01 15.41 -12.81
N GLY A 34 0.42 14.53 -11.89
CA GLY A 34 -0.38 13.45 -11.35
C GLY A 34 -1.47 13.98 -10.43
N LYS A 35 -2.75 13.80 -10.80
CA LYS A 35 -3.88 14.08 -9.89
C LYS A 35 -4.40 12.77 -9.31
N VAL A 36 -4.35 12.65 -7.99
CA VAL A 36 -5.03 11.59 -7.23
C VAL A 36 -6.36 12.15 -6.74
N ASN A 37 -7.45 11.43 -6.98
CA ASN A 37 -8.75 11.77 -6.44
C ASN A 37 -8.99 10.90 -5.18
N GLY A 38 -8.91 11.48 -3.99
CA GLY A 38 -9.05 10.75 -2.71
C GLY A 38 -10.38 9.98 -2.62
N ASP A 39 -11.49 10.61 -3.03
CA ASP A 39 -12.82 9.99 -3.08
C ASP A 39 -12.94 8.84 -4.10
N ALA A 40 -11.91 8.65 -4.92
CA ALA A 40 -11.83 7.55 -5.88
C ALA A 40 -11.26 6.27 -5.26
N MET A 41 -10.81 6.30 -3.99
CA MET A 41 -10.20 5.16 -3.30
C MET A 41 -10.75 4.95 -1.90
N THR A 42 -10.66 3.73 -1.39
CA THR A 42 -10.98 3.39 0.00
C THR A 42 -10.26 2.10 0.40
N PHE A 43 -10.04 1.89 1.69
CA PHE A 43 -9.41 0.67 2.19
C PHE A 43 -10.43 -0.46 2.29
N ALA A 44 -9.95 -1.68 2.03
CA ALA A 44 -10.68 -2.91 2.28
C ALA A 44 -9.71 -3.98 2.78
N TYR A 45 -10.22 -4.99 3.48
CA TYR A 45 -9.42 -6.13 3.91
C TYR A 45 -10.03 -7.45 3.43
N VAL A 46 -9.16 -8.43 3.17
CA VAL A 46 -9.51 -9.71 2.54
C VAL A 46 -9.95 -10.74 3.59
N ASP A 47 -10.95 -11.55 3.24
CA ASP A 47 -11.40 -12.68 4.04
C ASP A 47 -10.42 -13.88 4.02
N GLU A 48 -10.71 -14.91 4.80
CA GLU A 48 -9.87 -16.11 4.89
C GLU A 48 -9.83 -16.90 3.57
N THR A 49 -10.87 -16.78 2.73
CA THR A 49 -10.91 -17.50 1.46
C THR A 49 -10.13 -16.83 0.34
N GLY A 50 -9.77 -15.55 0.52
CA GLY A 50 -9.16 -14.71 -0.50
C GLY A 50 -10.13 -14.24 -1.58
N LYS A 51 -11.43 -14.55 -1.47
CA LYS A 51 -12.44 -14.28 -2.52
C LYS A 51 -13.30 -13.07 -2.21
N HIS A 52 -13.27 -12.58 -0.97
CA HIS A 52 -14.13 -11.51 -0.52
C HIS A 52 -13.32 -10.40 0.14
N LEU A 53 -13.83 -9.18 0.02
CA LEU A 53 -13.26 -7.98 0.60
C LEU A 53 -14.36 -7.20 1.31
N LEU A 54 -14.03 -6.61 2.45
CA LEU A 54 -14.89 -5.66 3.15
C LEU A 54 -14.24 -4.29 3.19
N ALA A 55 -14.93 -3.29 2.63
CA ALA A 55 -14.57 -1.89 2.77
C ALA A 55 -15.36 -1.28 3.93
N PHE A 56 -14.69 -1.15 5.09
CA PHE A 56 -15.30 -0.74 6.35
C PHE A 56 -15.72 0.74 6.37
N ASP A 57 -15.05 1.60 5.61
CA ASP A 57 -15.36 3.03 5.52
C ASP A 57 -16.50 3.39 4.55
N LEU A 58 -17.06 2.42 3.81
CA LEU A 58 -18.11 2.69 2.83
C LEU A 58 -19.51 2.45 3.39
N ASN A 59 -20.34 3.48 3.34
CA ASN A 59 -21.78 3.42 3.61
C ASN A 59 -22.59 3.12 2.33
N PRO A 60 -23.87 2.72 2.45
CA PRO A 60 -24.75 2.51 1.30
C PRO A 60 -24.89 3.75 0.39
N SER A 61 -24.84 4.95 0.97
CA SER A 61 -24.93 6.24 0.26
C SER A 61 -23.73 6.55 -0.63
N ASP A 62 -22.57 5.92 -0.40
CA ASP A 62 -21.30 6.26 -1.06
C ASP A 62 -21.15 5.64 -2.46
N ARG A 63 -22.23 4.99 -2.92
CA ARG A 63 -22.35 4.31 -4.21
C ARG A 63 -21.21 3.27 -4.42
N PRO A 64 -21.08 2.25 -3.55
CA PRO A 64 -19.95 1.30 -3.58
C PRO A 64 -19.73 0.59 -4.93
N LYS A 65 -20.79 0.45 -5.74
CA LYS A 65 -20.73 -0.12 -7.10
C LYS A 65 -19.73 0.57 -8.03
N ARG A 66 -19.28 1.80 -7.73
CA ARG A 66 -18.28 2.53 -8.53
C ARG A 66 -16.87 1.94 -8.43
N PHE A 67 -16.57 1.24 -7.34
CA PHE A 67 -15.29 0.57 -7.14
C PHE A 67 -15.30 -0.74 -7.90
N THR A 68 -14.37 -0.90 -8.83
CA THR A 68 -14.36 -2.04 -9.79
C THR A 68 -13.02 -2.75 -9.84
N LYS A 69 -12.04 -2.21 -9.12
CA LYS A 69 -10.66 -2.67 -9.08
C LYS A 69 -10.17 -2.61 -7.62
N VAL A 70 -9.24 -3.50 -7.32
CA VAL A 70 -8.57 -3.58 -6.02
C VAL A 70 -7.08 -3.72 -6.26
N ILE A 71 -6.28 -3.05 -5.44
CA ILE A 71 -4.82 -3.11 -5.45
C ILE A 71 -4.37 -3.61 -4.08
N CYS A 72 -3.68 -4.75 -4.05
CA CYS A 72 -3.10 -5.31 -2.82
C CYS A 72 -1.57 -5.44 -2.96
N SER A 73 -0.85 -5.64 -1.85
CA SER A 73 0.62 -5.58 -1.81
C SER A 73 1.28 -6.94 -2.11
N PRO A 74 2.27 -7.03 -3.01
CA PRO A 74 2.86 -5.95 -3.80
C PRO A 74 2.20 -5.82 -5.18
N GLY A 75 1.46 -4.73 -5.42
CA GLY A 75 1.02 -4.28 -6.74
C GLY A 75 0.00 -5.16 -7.49
N ASN A 76 -0.59 -6.16 -6.84
CA ASN A 76 -1.55 -7.05 -7.49
C ASN A 76 -2.88 -6.33 -7.74
N VAL A 77 -3.20 -6.05 -9.01
CA VAL A 77 -4.48 -5.45 -9.40
C VAL A 77 -5.46 -6.53 -9.84
N ARG A 78 -6.62 -6.60 -9.18
CA ARG A 78 -7.72 -7.51 -9.55
C ARG A 78 -9.00 -6.75 -9.82
N SER A 79 -9.89 -7.36 -10.59
CA SER A 79 -11.26 -6.88 -10.75
C SER A 79 -12.09 -7.31 -9.54
N VAL A 80 -13.02 -6.46 -9.12
CA VAL A 80 -13.96 -6.77 -8.03
C VAL A 80 -15.38 -6.37 -8.40
N LYS A 81 -16.36 -6.97 -7.74
CA LYS A 81 -17.78 -6.67 -7.90
C LYS A 81 -18.42 -6.43 -6.55
N TYR A 82 -19.09 -5.28 -6.40
CA TYR A 82 -19.92 -5.03 -5.23
C TYR A 82 -21.09 -6.01 -5.18
N VAL A 83 -21.33 -6.60 -4.00
CA VAL A 83 -22.41 -7.54 -3.74
C VAL A 83 -23.51 -6.88 -2.92
N LYS A 84 -23.17 -6.41 -1.72
CA LYS A 84 -24.12 -5.90 -0.74
C LYS A 84 -23.42 -4.99 0.28
N TYR A 85 -24.22 -4.26 1.04
CA TYR A 85 -23.78 -3.66 2.28
C TYR A 85 -24.06 -4.65 3.41
N GLN A 86 -23.06 -4.91 4.24
CA GLN A 86 -23.16 -5.72 5.42
C GLN A 86 -23.42 -4.81 6.63
N LYS A 87 -24.47 -5.12 7.38
CA LYS A 87 -24.71 -4.50 8.69
C LYS A 87 -23.81 -5.16 9.72
N GLU A 88 -23.47 -4.39 10.75
CA GLU A 88 -22.70 -4.89 11.89
C GLU A 88 -23.42 -6.05 12.58
N GLY A 89 -22.65 -7.09 12.89
CA GLY A 89 -23.05 -8.25 13.67
C GLY A 89 -22.71 -8.08 15.15
N LYS A 90 -23.34 -8.91 15.99
CA LYS A 90 -23.22 -8.81 17.46
C LYS A 90 -21.82 -9.12 18.01
N HIS A 91 -20.96 -9.74 17.20
CA HIS A 91 -19.63 -10.19 17.61
C HIS A 91 -18.51 -9.41 16.93
N SER A 92 -18.82 -8.25 16.32
CA SER A 92 -17.78 -7.38 15.78
C SER A 92 -16.84 -6.95 16.91
N ASN A 93 -15.55 -6.99 16.61
CA ASN A 93 -14.51 -6.42 17.48
C ASN A 93 -13.78 -5.24 16.81
N HIS A 94 -14.30 -4.76 15.68
CA HIS A 94 -13.77 -3.66 14.86
C HIS A 94 -12.28 -3.78 14.49
N ARG A 95 -11.73 -5.00 14.50
CA ARG A 95 -10.40 -5.27 13.98
C ARG A 95 -10.52 -5.68 12.52
N ASN A 96 -9.74 -5.03 11.66
CA ASN A 96 -9.63 -5.35 10.24
C ASN A 96 -8.85 -6.65 10.03
N ALA A 97 -9.42 -7.76 10.50
CA ALA A 97 -8.90 -9.11 10.43
C ALA A 97 -9.91 -10.01 9.72
N ALA A 98 -9.42 -10.96 8.93
CA ALA A 98 -10.25 -11.87 8.14
C ALA A 98 -11.29 -12.62 9.00
N SER A 99 -10.94 -12.99 10.23
CA SER A 99 -11.83 -13.67 11.17
C SER A 99 -13.01 -12.80 11.66
N ASN A 100 -12.90 -11.48 11.54
CA ASN A 100 -13.92 -10.51 11.97
C ASN A 100 -14.79 -10.02 10.79
N ILE A 101 -14.43 -10.36 9.54
CA ILE A 101 -15.00 -9.75 8.33
C ILE A 101 -16.50 -9.96 8.16
N THR A 102 -17.06 -11.03 8.71
CA THR A 102 -18.50 -11.34 8.62
C THR A 102 -19.31 -10.62 9.70
N GLN A 103 -18.64 -10.00 10.66
CA GLN A 103 -19.25 -9.27 11.77
C GLN A 103 -19.17 -7.76 11.56
N ASP A 104 -18.15 -7.24 10.88
CA ASP A 104 -18.02 -5.80 10.69
C ASP A 104 -19.04 -5.22 9.71
N ALA A 105 -19.46 -3.98 9.97
CA ALA A 105 -20.18 -3.21 8.97
C ALA A 105 -19.26 -2.84 7.80
N GLY A 106 -19.83 -2.79 6.59
CA GLY A 106 -19.11 -2.29 5.43
C GLY A 106 -19.68 -2.77 4.10
N ALA A 107 -19.08 -2.27 3.01
CA ALA A 107 -19.42 -2.72 1.67
C ALA A 107 -18.67 -4.01 1.32
N TRP A 108 -19.43 -5.06 0.96
CA TRP A 108 -18.91 -6.37 0.59
C TRP A 108 -18.67 -6.47 -0.92
N PHE A 109 -17.48 -6.94 -1.29
CA PHE A 109 -17.07 -7.15 -2.67
C PHE A 109 -16.56 -8.57 -2.89
N ASP A 110 -16.85 -9.11 -4.07
CA ASP A 110 -16.26 -10.34 -4.57
C ASP A 110 -15.07 -10.05 -5.48
N VAL A 111 -14.00 -10.83 -5.36
CA VAL A 111 -12.89 -10.86 -6.31
C VAL A 111 -13.35 -11.58 -7.58
N VAL A 112 -13.24 -10.90 -8.72
CA VAL A 112 -13.58 -11.48 -10.02
C VAL A 112 -12.37 -12.26 -10.52
N ASN A 113 -12.53 -13.58 -10.64
CA ASN A 113 -11.54 -14.55 -11.12
C ASN A 113 -10.21 -14.54 -10.35
N GLY A 114 -10.02 -15.55 -9.51
CA GLY A 114 -8.82 -15.74 -8.70
C GLY A 114 -9.07 -15.52 -7.21
N LYS A 115 -7.99 -15.28 -6.47
CA LYS A 115 -7.97 -15.04 -5.04
C LYS A 115 -6.89 -14.02 -4.68
N LEU A 116 -7.08 -13.32 -3.57
CA LEU A 116 -6.11 -12.49 -2.89
C LEU A 116 -5.54 -13.24 -1.68
N LYS A 117 -4.48 -12.71 -1.05
CA LYS A 117 -3.95 -13.31 0.18
C LYS A 117 -4.89 -12.98 1.34
N GLU A 118 -5.12 -13.93 2.24
CA GLU A 118 -5.90 -13.68 3.45
C GLU A 118 -5.27 -12.56 4.29
N ASN A 119 -6.10 -11.86 5.08
CA ASN A 119 -5.67 -10.79 5.99
C ASN A 119 -4.91 -9.63 5.29
N GLU A 120 -4.99 -9.55 3.97
CA GLU A 120 -4.32 -8.51 3.22
C GLU A 120 -5.16 -7.24 3.23
N SER A 121 -4.52 -6.12 3.55
CA SER A 121 -5.11 -4.79 3.39
C SER A 121 -4.91 -4.31 1.95
N CYS A 122 -6.00 -3.90 1.33
CA CYS A 122 -6.06 -3.52 -0.07
C CYS A 122 -6.70 -2.14 -0.26
N LEU A 123 -6.40 -1.51 -1.39
CA LEU A 123 -7.04 -0.28 -1.84
C LEU A 123 -8.05 -0.59 -2.95
N LEU A 124 -9.33 -0.37 -2.68
CA LEU A 124 -10.36 -0.34 -3.71
C LEU A 124 -10.26 0.96 -4.49
N ASN A 125 -10.46 0.90 -5.80
CA ASN A 125 -10.49 2.08 -6.63
C ASN A 125 -11.53 2.00 -7.77
N ARG A 126 -12.00 3.18 -8.18
CA ARG A 126 -12.80 3.34 -9.39
C ARG A 126 -11.90 3.56 -10.60
N LYS A 127 -12.45 3.40 -11.81
CA LYS A 127 -11.76 3.77 -13.05
C LYS A 127 -11.25 5.21 -12.98
N ARG A 128 -10.04 5.45 -13.50
CA ARG A 128 -9.39 6.78 -13.57
C ARG A 128 -9.16 7.42 -12.18
N CYS A 129 -8.89 6.64 -11.14
CA CYS A 129 -8.46 7.18 -9.83
C CYS A 129 -7.05 7.80 -9.87
N PHE A 130 -6.21 7.35 -10.79
CA PHE A 130 -4.90 7.91 -11.10
C PHE A 130 -4.94 8.53 -12.50
N GLN A 131 -4.50 9.78 -12.62
CA GLN A 131 -4.16 10.42 -13.89
C GLN A 131 -2.69 10.80 -13.82
N GLY A 132 -1.83 10.12 -14.56
CA GLY A 132 -0.40 10.45 -14.67
C GLY A 132 0.16 9.91 -15.99
N LYS A 133 1.13 10.61 -16.57
CA LYS A 133 1.90 10.06 -17.70
C LYS A 133 2.79 8.95 -17.16
N TYR A 134 2.75 7.77 -17.77
CA TYR A 134 3.78 6.76 -17.56
C TYR A 134 5.11 7.37 -18.03
N ILE A 135 6.07 7.51 -17.12
CA ILE A 135 7.45 7.75 -17.52
C ILE A 135 7.95 6.38 -18.00
N SER A 136 7.96 6.18 -19.32
CA SER A 136 8.70 5.08 -19.92
C SER A 136 10.18 5.38 -19.65
N SER A 137 10.80 4.66 -18.73
CA SER A 137 12.26 4.64 -18.59
C SER A 137 12.84 4.04 -19.86
N LEU A 138 13.63 4.85 -20.58
CA LEU A 138 14.56 4.44 -21.64
C LEU A 138 15.74 3.68 -21.05
#